data_AF-A0A6J4KLQ5-F1
#
_entry.id   AF-A0A6J4KLQ5-F1
#
_cell.length_a   1.000
_cell.length_b   1.000
_cell.length_c   1.000
_cell.angle_alpha   90.00
_cell.angle_beta   90.00
_cell.angle_gamma   90.00
#
_symmetry.space_group_name_H-M   'P 1'
#
loop_
_entity.id
_entity.type
_entity.pdbx_description
1 polymer ?
#
loop_
_entity_poly.entity_id
_entity_poly.type
_entity_poly.pdbx_seq_one_letter_code
_entity_poly.pdbx_strand_id
1 'polypeptide(L)'
;QPALEHLTAHSEATRAAAQARVALRDKNTADLRRLAAEVARVEQTRVAEVVPTLEALQIYPPSNWRDLANYVAQATATLQRLFDVPADANDVASTIERHNSMEAQDFDAAEQALSESFVALREAEEQGKAVVARLMEVREIERTAPKMVQEVVAALDAATQRRDRDNPKIDPTVDQQIRDAAQALEDGRRALTERSFVAASVALNRSRSLSAAAQASADEQAYAIDGLYGDLEQTRNLATVSVAAAVTELNALPASAQTAMTMQAVSGAQSPLRMAESAATTLAGKDNRELAEALRSTVAAYQQATVLSEQARQGIRTDQQAYERVIADAQKALAAAQAALESAHTYVVQPDAGWTGRDALQQGRELLPALPPYRAPLDLYARLVAQALRAQQFAEAARSAATARIMEVEAQRAADMRRRQEVERRRRAEQEEQRRRAEASQRASQRARSSSTWSSRSRSSSSSRSSSFGRSSSSSRSSSMGSSRRR
;
A
#
# COMPACT_ATOMS: atom_id res chain seq x y z
N GLN A 1 -84.09 25.87 -27.16
CA GLN A 1 -83.21 26.32 -26.06
C GLN A 1 -81.72 26.17 -26.38
N PRO A 2 -81.17 25.02 -26.85
CA PRO A 2 -79.72 24.90 -27.10
C PRO A 2 -79.17 25.82 -28.21
N ALA A 3 -79.97 26.13 -29.24
CA ALA A 3 -79.53 27.03 -30.32
C ALA A 3 -79.34 28.51 -29.90
N LEU A 4 -80.11 28.98 -28.89
CA LEU A 4 -79.96 30.34 -28.35
C LEU A 4 -78.71 30.45 -27.47
N GLU A 5 -78.42 29.43 -26.67
CA GLU A 5 -77.19 29.34 -25.86
C GLU A 5 -75.93 29.25 -26.73
N HIS A 6 -76.00 28.53 -27.85
CA HIS A 6 -74.91 28.49 -28.84
C HIS A 6 -74.70 29.84 -29.54
N LEU A 7 -75.77 30.58 -29.85
CA LEU A 7 -75.68 31.92 -30.47
C LEU A 7 -75.13 32.97 -29.49
N THR A 8 -75.53 32.93 -28.22
CA THR A 8 -74.99 33.83 -27.19
C THR A 8 -73.51 33.55 -26.93
N ALA A 9 -73.13 32.28 -26.75
CA ALA A 9 -71.73 31.88 -26.58
C ALA A 9 -70.86 32.24 -27.79
N HIS A 10 -71.39 32.08 -29.01
CA HIS A 10 -70.71 32.51 -30.23
C HIS A 10 -70.55 34.04 -30.29
N SER A 11 -71.60 34.81 -29.96
CA SER A 11 -71.53 36.27 -29.95
C SER A 11 -70.55 36.82 -28.90
N GLU A 12 -70.48 36.19 -27.73
CA GLU A 12 -69.55 36.53 -26.66
C GLU A 12 -68.11 36.20 -27.07
N ALA A 13 -67.89 35.04 -27.70
CA ALA A 13 -66.60 34.66 -28.25
C ALA A 13 -66.13 35.61 -29.36
N THR A 14 -67.02 36.00 -30.28
CA THR A 14 -66.71 36.97 -31.35
C THR A 14 -66.41 38.36 -30.77
N ARG A 15 -67.16 38.79 -29.75
CA ARG A 15 -66.90 40.07 -29.06
C ARG A 15 -65.56 40.05 -28.33
N ALA A 16 -65.24 38.97 -27.62
CA ALA A 16 -63.95 38.81 -26.94
C ALA A 16 -62.79 38.80 -27.95
N ALA A 17 -62.93 38.11 -29.08
CA ALA A 17 -61.94 38.09 -30.15
C ALA A 17 -61.75 39.48 -30.78
N ALA A 18 -62.84 40.24 -31.00
CA ALA A 18 -62.75 41.61 -31.49
C ALA A 18 -62.07 42.56 -30.50
N GLN A 19 -62.38 42.42 -29.20
CA GLN A 19 -61.71 43.18 -28.13
C GLN A 19 -60.21 42.86 -28.04
N ALA A 20 -59.84 41.58 -28.16
CA ALA A 20 -58.43 41.16 -28.18
C ALA A 20 -57.67 41.74 -29.38
N ARG A 21 -58.29 41.78 -30.56
CA ARG A 21 -57.71 42.39 -31.77
C ARG A 21 -57.51 43.90 -31.64
N VAL A 22 -58.48 44.61 -31.07
CA VAL A 22 -58.34 46.06 -30.78
C VAL A 22 -57.21 46.30 -29.78
N ALA A 23 -57.13 45.50 -28.71
CA ALA A 23 -56.06 45.60 -27.73
C ALA A 23 -54.67 45.34 -28.35
N LEU A 24 -54.55 44.34 -29.24
CA LEU A 24 -53.31 44.06 -29.96
C LEU A 24 -52.92 45.21 -30.90
N ARG A 25 -53.89 45.78 -31.62
CA ARG A 25 -53.69 46.96 -32.46
C ARG A 25 -53.15 48.15 -31.65
N ASP A 26 -53.79 48.44 -30.52
CA ASP A 26 -53.40 49.57 -29.67
C ASP A 26 -52.01 49.35 -29.06
N LYS A 27 -51.68 48.12 -28.67
CA LYS A 27 -50.34 47.71 -28.24
C LYS A 27 -49.32 47.94 -29.35
N ASN A 28 -49.56 47.43 -30.55
CA ASN A 28 -48.68 47.60 -31.70
C ASN A 28 -48.48 49.09 -32.05
N THR A 29 -49.51 49.93 -31.93
CA THR A 29 -49.38 51.39 -32.12
C THR A 29 -48.48 52.02 -31.06
N ALA A 30 -48.60 51.61 -29.80
CA ALA A 30 -47.73 52.08 -28.72
C ALA A 30 -46.27 51.61 -28.93
N ASP A 31 -46.07 50.34 -29.29
CA ASP A 31 -44.76 49.75 -29.54
C ASP A 31 -44.08 50.35 -30.78
N LEU A 32 -44.83 50.68 -31.83
CA LEU A 32 -44.31 51.40 -33.00
C LEU A 32 -43.81 52.81 -32.64
N ARG A 33 -44.55 53.55 -31.80
CA ARG A 33 -44.10 54.87 -31.29
C ARG A 33 -42.85 54.72 -30.43
N ARG A 34 -42.79 53.68 -29.60
CA ARG A 34 -41.61 53.37 -28.79
C ARG A 34 -40.41 53.03 -29.66
N LEU A 35 -40.58 52.21 -30.69
CA LEU A 35 -39.53 51.86 -31.63
C LEU A 35 -38.97 53.13 -32.30
N ALA A 36 -39.83 54.04 -32.76
CA ALA A 36 -39.40 55.32 -33.33
C ALA A 36 -38.55 56.15 -32.36
N ALA A 37 -38.95 56.24 -31.09
CA ALA A 37 -38.20 56.96 -30.07
C ALA A 37 -36.83 56.31 -29.77
N GLU A 38 -36.77 54.98 -29.71
CA GLU A 38 -35.50 54.26 -29.50
C GLU A 38 -34.58 54.36 -30.71
N VAL A 39 -35.12 54.30 -31.94
CA VAL A 39 -34.33 54.50 -33.17
C VAL A 39 -33.72 55.90 -33.17
N ALA A 40 -34.50 56.94 -32.85
CA ALA A 40 -33.99 58.30 -32.73
C ALA A 40 -32.89 58.42 -31.65
N ARG A 41 -33.04 57.74 -30.51
CA ARG A 41 -32.00 57.69 -29.45
C ARG A 41 -30.72 57.03 -29.95
N VAL A 42 -30.81 55.84 -30.57
CA VAL A 42 -29.64 55.10 -31.07
C VAL A 42 -28.97 55.87 -32.20
N GLU A 43 -29.73 56.52 -33.08
CA GLU A 43 -29.20 57.38 -34.13
C GLU A 43 -28.47 58.61 -33.56
N GLN A 44 -29.03 59.24 -32.53
CA GLN A 44 -28.35 60.32 -31.81
C GLN A 44 -27.02 59.86 -31.20
N THR A 45 -27.00 58.69 -30.55
CA THR A 45 -25.75 58.09 -30.03
C THR A 45 -24.77 57.75 -31.16
N ARG A 46 -25.25 57.24 -32.30
CA ARG A 46 -24.41 56.94 -33.46
C ARG A 46 -23.68 58.18 -33.97
N VAL A 47 -24.42 59.27 -34.18
CA VAL A 47 -23.88 60.53 -34.70
C VAL A 47 -22.99 61.24 -33.67
N ALA A 48 -23.39 61.26 -32.39
CA ALA A 48 -22.66 62.00 -31.37
C ALA A 48 -21.43 61.27 -30.82
N GLU A 49 -21.45 59.93 -30.77
CA GLU A 49 -20.42 59.14 -30.09
C GLU A 49 -19.75 58.11 -31.01
N VAL A 50 -20.51 57.26 -31.71
CA VAL A 50 -19.95 56.12 -32.47
C VAL A 50 -19.14 56.58 -33.68
N VAL A 51 -19.68 57.47 -34.50
CA VAL A 51 -18.99 57.97 -35.71
C VAL A 51 -17.71 58.73 -35.36
N PRO A 52 -17.72 59.72 -34.42
CA PRO A 52 -16.49 60.38 -33.99
C PRO A 52 -15.46 59.41 -33.38
N THR A 53 -15.92 58.38 -32.67
CA THR A 53 -15.05 57.34 -32.11
C THR A 53 -14.40 56.51 -33.22
N LEU A 54 -15.16 56.13 -34.25
CA LEU A 54 -14.60 55.41 -35.41
C LEU A 54 -13.55 56.27 -36.13
N GLU A 55 -13.83 57.55 -36.36
CA GLU A 55 -12.87 58.49 -36.95
C GLU A 55 -11.60 58.60 -36.09
N ALA A 56 -11.74 58.68 -34.77
CA ALA A 56 -10.61 58.67 -33.85
C ALA A 56 -9.82 57.35 -33.88
N LEU A 57 -10.49 56.20 -34.06
CA LEU A 57 -9.84 54.90 -34.26
C LEU A 57 -9.07 54.83 -35.58
N GLN A 58 -9.57 55.49 -36.63
CA GLN A 58 -8.95 55.50 -37.96
C GLN A 58 -7.62 56.28 -38.03
N ILE A 59 -7.26 57.03 -36.98
CA ILE A 59 -5.92 57.61 -36.81
C ILE A 59 -4.87 56.50 -36.61
N TYR A 60 -5.29 55.33 -36.11
CA TYR A 60 -4.45 54.15 -35.94
C TYR A 60 -4.52 53.22 -37.17
N PRO A 61 -3.51 52.35 -37.39
CA PRO A 61 -3.55 51.39 -38.49
C PRO A 61 -4.78 50.48 -38.47
N PRO A 62 -5.22 49.96 -39.64
CA PRO A 62 -6.42 49.12 -39.77
C PRO A 62 -6.45 47.88 -38.86
N SER A 63 -5.29 47.37 -38.43
CA SER A 63 -5.18 46.27 -37.46
C SER A 63 -5.93 46.51 -36.14
N ASN A 64 -6.24 47.76 -35.79
CA ASN A 64 -6.96 48.11 -34.56
C ASN A 64 -8.49 48.21 -34.70
N TRP A 65 -9.01 48.32 -35.92
CA TRP A 65 -10.43 48.68 -36.13
C TRP A 65 -11.10 48.03 -37.34
N ARG A 66 -10.36 47.38 -38.25
CA ARG A 66 -10.90 46.84 -39.50
C ARG A 66 -12.00 45.80 -39.29
N ASP A 67 -11.93 45.02 -38.22
CA ASP A 67 -12.95 44.07 -37.78
C ASP A 67 -14.29 44.77 -37.46
N LEU A 68 -14.23 46.02 -37.00
CA LEU A 68 -15.40 46.82 -36.60
C LEU A 68 -15.91 47.75 -37.71
N ALA A 69 -15.19 47.91 -38.81
CA ALA A 69 -15.60 48.78 -39.92
C ALA A 69 -16.97 48.35 -40.49
N ASN A 70 -17.23 47.04 -40.53
CA ASN A 70 -18.50 46.49 -40.98
C ASN A 70 -19.64 46.72 -39.97
N TYR A 71 -19.34 46.85 -38.68
CA TYR A 71 -20.36 47.06 -37.64
C TYR A 71 -21.03 48.42 -37.77
N VAL A 72 -20.28 49.48 -38.04
CA VAL A 72 -20.87 50.82 -38.24
C VAL A 72 -21.69 50.87 -39.52
N ALA A 73 -21.25 50.21 -40.59
CA ALA A 73 -22.01 50.12 -41.84
C ALA A 73 -23.32 49.32 -41.66
N GLN A 74 -23.27 48.18 -40.94
CA GLN A 74 -24.45 47.37 -40.63
C GLN A 74 -25.41 48.09 -39.69
N ALA A 75 -24.92 48.69 -38.61
CA ALA A 75 -25.75 49.49 -37.70
C ALA A 75 -26.43 50.66 -38.42
N THR A 76 -25.70 51.35 -39.31
CA THR A 76 -26.26 52.41 -40.15
C THR A 76 -27.34 51.85 -41.07
N ALA A 77 -27.07 50.79 -41.83
CA ALA A 77 -28.06 50.18 -42.71
C ALA A 77 -29.31 49.67 -41.97
N THR A 78 -29.14 49.14 -40.75
CA THR A 78 -30.25 48.72 -39.89
C THR A 78 -31.10 49.91 -39.45
N LEU A 79 -30.50 51.00 -38.98
CA LEU A 79 -31.23 52.20 -38.58
C LEU A 79 -32.00 52.83 -39.76
N GLN A 80 -31.35 52.91 -40.92
CA GLN A 80 -31.98 53.37 -42.17
C GLN A 80 -33.16 52.46 -42.56
N ARG A 81 -32.99 51.14 -42.50
CA ARG A 81 -34.08 50.20 -42.80
C ARG A 81 -35.26 50.30 -41.84
N LEU A 82 -35.01 50.69 -40.59
CA LEU A 82 -36.04 50.82 -39.57
C LEU A 82 -36.85 52.12 -39.71
N PHE A 83 -36.18 53.24 -40.02
CA PHE A 83 -36.77 54.56 -40.23
C PHE A 83 -35.81 55.44 -41.07
N ASP A 84 -35.92 55.46 -42.41
CA ASP A 84 -35.21 56.48 -43.21
C ASP A 84 -36.12 57.31 -44.10
N VAL A 85 -37.31 56.84 -44.50
CA VAL A 85 -38.12 57.59 -45.47
C VAL A 85 -39.61 57.50 -45.15
N PRO A 86 -40.21 58.53 -44.52
CA PRO A 86 -41.65 58.61 -44.27
C PRO A 86 -42.53 58.52 -45.54
N ALA A 87 -41.92 58.64 -46.72
CA ALA A 87 -42.55 58.54 -48.04
C ALA A 87 -42.28 57.20 -48.77
N ASP A 88 -41.43 56.32 -48.24
CA ASP A 88 -41.19 54.99 -48.83
C ASP A 88 -42.19 53.99 -48.25
N ALA A 89 -43.05 53.47 -49.12
CA ALA A 89 -44.06 52.48 -48.78
C ALA A 89 -43.46 51.12 -48.36
N ASN A 90 -42.14 50.94 -48.50
CA ASN A 90 -41.42 49.72 -48.11
C ASN A 90 -40.60 49.88 -46.82
N ASP A 91 -40.65 51.03 -46.15
CA ASP A 91 -40.06 51.20 -44.82
C ASP A 91 -40.72 50.22 -43.82
N VAL A 92 -39.94 49.67 -42.89
CA VAL A 92 -40.41 48.70 -41.89
C VAL A 92 -41.48 49.33 -41.01
N ALA A 93 -41.32 50.60 -40.62
CA ALA A 93 -42.33 51.34 -39.86
C ALA A 93 -43.65 51.49 -40.63
N SER A 94 -43.60 51.85 -41.91
CA SER A 94 -44.76 51.97 -42.80
C SER A 94 -45.45 50.61 -43.04
N THR A 95 -44.67 49.54 -43.10
CA THR A 95 -45.17 48.16 -43.25
C THR A 95 -45.89 47.70 -41.98
N ILE A 96 -45.30 47.97 -40.81
CA ILE A 96 -45.92 47.71 -39.50
C ILE A 96 -47.23 48.50 -39.37
N GLU A 97 -47.23 49.78 -39.75
CA GLU A 97 -48.43 50.63 -39.70
C GLU A 97 -49.54 50.10 -40.63
N ARG A 98 -49.19 49.64 -41.84
CA ARG A 98 -50.13 49.01 -42.78
C ARG A 98 -50.73 47.72 -42.22
N HIS A 99 -49.89 46.80 -41.74
CA HIS A 99 -50.35 45.55 -41.11
C HIS A 99 -51.21 45.85 -39.87
N ASN A 100 -50.89 46.91 -39.13
CA ASN A 100 -51.63 47.35 -37.96
C ASN A 100 -52.87 48.24 -38.26
N SER A 101 -53.19 48.44 -39.54
CA SER A 101 -54.35 49.23 -39.96
C SER A 101 -55.65 48.44 -39.79
N MET A 102 -56.77 49.16 -39.67
CA MET A 102 -58.10 48.54 -39.64
C MET A 102 -58.52 47.99 -41.02
N GLU A 103 -57.79 48.34 -42.09
CA GLU A 103 -58.02 47.88 -43.45
C GLU A 103 -57.40 46.50 -43.69
N ALA A 104 -56.14 46.30 -43.26
CA ALA A 104 -55.44 45.02 -43.41
C ALA A 104 -55.73 44.03 -42.26
N GLN A 105 -55.78 44.51 -41.02
CA GLN A 105 -56.03 43.72 -39.81
C GLN A 105 -55.05 42.55 -39.55
N ASP A 106 -53.83 42.64 -40.08
CA ASP A 106 -52.75 41.66 -39.90
C ASP A 106 -51.93 41.94 -38.63
N PHE A 107 -52.62 42.07 -37.48
CA PHE A 107 -52.02 42.54 -36.22
C PHE A 107 -50.90 41.64 -35.68
N ASP A 108 -50.97 40.33 -35.88
CA ASP A 108 -49.93 39.39 -35.47
C ASP A 108 -48.64 39.58 -36.30
N ALA A 109 -48.78 39.89 -37.60
CA ALA A 109 -47.64 40.20 -38.47
C ALA A 109 -46.99 41.54 -38.11
N ALA A 110 -47.79 42.52 -37.67
CA ALA A 110 -47.29 43.78 -37.13
C ALA A 110 -46.51 43.56 -35.82
N GLU A 111 -47.01 42.72 -34.90
CA GLU A 111 -46.31 42.39 -33.65
C GLU A 111 -44.99 41.67 -33.91
N GLN A 112 -44.97 40.69 -34.83
CA GLN A 112 -43.76 39.99 -35.20
C GLN A 112 -42.71 40.95 -35.80
N ALA A 113 -43.11 41.81 -36.74
CA ALA A 113 -42.21 42.78 -37.36
C ALA A 113 -41.68 43.82 -36.34
N LEU A 114 -42.49 44.21 -35.36
CA LEU A 114 -42.04 45.04 -34.23
C LEU A 114 -40.99 44.33 -33.38
N SER A 115 -41.22 43.07 -33.04
CA SER A 115 -40.26 42.26 -32.26
C SER A 115 -38.92 42.11 -33.00
N GLU A 116 -38.95 41.78 -34.28
CA GLU A 116 -37.74 41.68 -35.12
C GLU A 116 -37.00 43.03 -35.20
N SER A 117 -37.74 44.12 -35.32
CA SER A 117 -37.19 45.48 -35.37
C SER A 117 -36.48 45.88 -34.07
N PHE A 118 -37.05 45.55 -32.91
CA PHE A 118 -36.39 45.80 -31.62
C PHE A 118 -35.12 44.96 -31.44
N VAL A 119 -35.10 43.72 -31.94
CA VAL A 119 -33.89 42.88 -31.93
C VAL A 119 -32.80 43.48 -32.81
N ALA A 120 -33.14 43.88 -34.04
CA ALA A 120 -32.19 44.51 -34.96
C ALA A 120 -31.64 45.84 -34.40
N LEU A 121 -32.50 46.65 -33.78
CA LEU A 121 -32.08 47.90 -33.13
C LEU A 121 -31.10 47.65 -31.98
N ARG A 122 -31.36 46.64 -31.15
CA ARG A 122 -30.46 46.26 -30.06
C ARG A 122 -29.11 45.77 -30.59
N GLU A 123 -29.10 45.00 -31.67
CA GLU A 123 -27.85 44.58 -32.33
C GLU A 123 -27.06 45.77 -32.84
N ALA A 124 -27.71 46.74 -33.49
CA ALA A 124 -27.08 47.98 -33.95
C ALA A 124 -26.50 48.80 -32.79
N GLU A 125 -27.20 48.87 -31.65
CA GLU A 125 -26.71 49.53 -30.43
C GLU A 125 -25.46 48.84 -29.86
N GLU A 126 -25.44 47.51 -29.78
CA GLU A 126 -24.28 46.75 -29.31
C GLU A 126 -23.08 46.87 -30.25
N GLN A 127 -23.33 46.88 -31.56
CA GLN A 127 -22.32 47.17 -32.58
C GLN A 127 -21.69 48.56 -32.37
N GLY A 128 -22.50 49.58 -32.09
CA GLY A 128 -22.01 50.92 -31.76
C GLY A 128 -21.17 50.96 -30.48
N LYS A 129 -21.63 50.29 -29.41
CA LYS A 129 -20.88 50.18 -28.15
C LYS A 129 -19.53 49.48 -28.33
N ALA A 130 -19.44 48.47 -29.19
CA ALA A 130 -18.19 47.76 -29.47
C ALA A 130 -17.10 48.70 -30.05
N VAL A 131 -17.48 49.66 -30.89
CA VAL A 131 -16.56 50.67 -31.44
C VAL A 131 -16.02 51.58 -30.33
N VAL A 132 -16.91 52.07 -29.46
CA VAL A 132 -16.52 52.89 -28.29
C VAL A 132 -15.58 52.13 -27.36
N ALA A 133 -15.91 50.87 -27.05
CA ALA A 133 -15.08 50.00 -26.24
C ALA A 133 -13.68 49.80 -26.86
N ARG A 134 -13.59 49.60 -28.18
CA ARG A 134 -12.31 49.43 -28.88
C ARG A 134 -11.42 50.66 -28.78
N LEU A 135 -11.96 51.87 -28.90
CA LEU A 135 -11.15 53.09 -28.74
C LEU A 135 -10.60 53.21 -27.31
N MET A 136 -11.41 52.89 -26.30
CA MET A 136 -10.94 52.87 -24.92
C MET A 136 -9.84 51.83 -24.72
N GLU A 137 -10.01 50.62 -25.27
CA GLU A 137 -9.00 49.55 -25.24
C GLU A 137 -7.68 50.01 -25.88
N VAL A 138 -7.73 50.55 -27.11
CA VAL A 138 -6.54 51.02 -27.83
C VAL A 138 -5.80 52.10 -27.05
N ARG A 139 -6.53 53.09 -26.50
CA ARG A 139 -5.92 54.16 -25.69
C ARG A 139 -5.31 53.65 -24.39
N GLU A 140 -5.97 52.69 -23.74
CA GLU A 140 -5.44 52.09 -22.52
C GLU A 140 -4.18 51.27 -22.80
N ILE A 141 -4.15 50.50 -23.88
CA ILE A 141 -2.95 49.78 -24.31
C ILE A 141 -1.84 50.77 -24.67
N GLU A 142 -2.14 51.84 -25.42
CA GLU A 142 -1.15 52.87 -25.76
C GLU A 142 -0.50 53.48 -24.50
N ARG A 143 -1.30 53.73 -23.46
CA ARG A 143 -0.83 54.25 -22.17
C ARG A 143 0.00 53.24 -21.37
N THR A 144 -0.40 51.96 -21.38
CA THR A 144 0.14 50.94 -20.47
C THR A 144 1.19 50.03 -21.11
N ALA A 145 1.30 50.01 -22.44
CA ALA A 145 2.20 49.16 -23.19
C ALA A 145 3.67 49.21 -22.74
N PRO A 146 4.27 50.38 -22.44
CA PRO A 146 5.65 50.43 -21.96
C PRO A 146 5.85 49.63 -20.66
N LYS A 147 4.87 49.72 -19.75
CA LYS A 147 4.88 48.95 -18.50
C LYS A 147 4.66 47.46 -18.75
N MET A 148 3.72 47.10 -19.63
CA MET A 148 3.50 45.70 -20.00
C MET A 148 4.77 45.06 -20.60
N VAL A 149 5.49 45.78 -21.46
CA VAL A 149 6.78 45.31 -22.01
C VAL A 149 7.80 45.07 -20.89
N GLN A 150 7.92 45.98 -19.93
CA GLN A 150 8.84 45.80 -18.80
C GLN A 150 8.47 44.58 -17.94
N GLU A 151 7.19 44.38 -17.65
CA GLU A 151 6.71 43.22 -16.90
C GLU A 151 7.00 41.90 -17.64
N VAL A 152 6.78 41.86 -18.95
CA VAL A 152 7.06 40.68 -19.78
C VAL A 152 8.56 40.39 -19.86
N VAL A 153 9.40 41.41 -20.02
CA VAL A 153 10.87 41.25 -19.99
C VAL A 153 11.31 40.65 -18.67
N ALA A 154 10.85 41.19 -17.54
CA ALA A 154 11.19 40.67 -16.22
C ALA A 154 10.74 39.21 -16.04
N ALA A 155 9.55 38.85 -16.53
CA ALA A 155 9.04 37.48 -16.48
C ALA A 155 9.87 36.52 -17.34
N LEU A 156 10.27 36.94 -18.54
CA LEU A 156 11.13 36.16 -19.44
C LEU A 156 12.53 35.96 -18.85
N ASP A 157 13.11 37.02 -18.27
CA ASP A 157 14.40 36.96 -17.59
C ASP A 157 14.34 36.02 -16.38
N ALA A 158 13.27 36.09 -15.58
CA ALA A 158 13.05 35.19 -14.45
C ALA A 158 12.95 33.73 -14.89
N ALA A 159 12.20 33.43 -15.94
CA ALA A 159 12.10 32.07 -16.51
C ALA A 159 13.46 31.57 -17.02
N THR A 160 14.23 32.43 -17.68
CA THR A 160 15.56 32.11 -18.21
C THR A 160 16.56 31.85 -17.09
N GLN A 161 16.66 32.75 -16.10
CA GLN A 161 17.51 32.57 -14.93
C GLN A 161 17.15 31.29 -14.16
N ARG A 162 15.85 31.00 -14.04
CA ARG A 162 15.38 29.81 -13.36
C ARG A 162 15.81 28.53 -14.07
N ARG A 163 15.66 28.50 -15.40
CA ARG A 163 16.12 27.41 -16.26
C ARG A 163 17.63 27.23 -16.16
N ASP A 164 18.39 28.31 -16.29
CA ASP A 164 19.86 28.24 -16.31
C ASP A 164 20.46 27.78 -14.98
N ARG A 165 19.83 28.14 -13.85
CA ARG A 165 20.29 27.72 -12.52
C ARG A 165 20.38 26.20 -12.35
N ASP A 166 19.42 25.47 -12.93
CA ASP A 166 19.27 24.02 -12.78
C ASP A 166 19.24 23.32 -14.15
N ASN A 167 19.93 23.86 -15.16
CA ASN A 167 19.92 23.38 -16.55
C ASN A 167 19.86 21.84 -16.74
N PRO A 168 20.71 21.01 -16.09
CA PRO A 168 20.65 19.56 -16.27
C PRO A 168 19.33 18.90 -15.79
N LYS A 169 18.56 19.58 -14.93
CA LYS A 169 17.27 19.11 -14.40
C LYS A 169 16.08 19.57 -15.22
N ILE A 170 16.27 20.39 -16.24
CA ILE A 170 15.19 21.01 -17.01
C ILE A 170 15.14 20.42 -18.43
N ASP A 171 13.94 20.14 -18.91
CA ASP A 171 13.68 19.55 -20.23
C ASP A 171 13.72 20.62 -21.34
N PRO A 172 14.18 20.29 -22.57
CA PRO A 172 14.17 21.18 -23.73
C PRO A 172 12.81 21.82 -24.08
N THR A 173 11.70 21.25 -23.62
CA THR A 173 10.36 21.83 -23.75
C THR A 173 10.26 23.21 -23.09
N VAL A 174 10.93 23.43 -21.95
CA VAL A 174 11.00 24.75 -21.29
C VAL A 174 11.78 25.72 -22.18
N ASP A 175 12.86 25.26 -22.83
CA ASP A 175 13.64 26.09 -23.76
C ASP A 175 12.82 26.51 -24.98
N GLN A 176 11.92 25.65 -25.46
CA GLN A 176 10.98 26.01 -26.52
C GLN A 176 9.99 27.07 -26.04
N GLN A 177 9.43 26.93 -24.83
CA GLN A 177 8.50 27.93 -24.27
C GLN A 177 9.17 29.29 -24.07
N ILE A 178 10.41 29.32 -23.58
CA ILE A 178 11.20 30.57 -23.44
C ILE A 178 11.46 31.21 -24.81
N ARG A 179 11.82 30.41 -25.83
CA ARG A 179 12.00 30.92 -27.20
C ARG A 179 10.71 31.48 -27.80
N ASP A 180 9.59 30.77 -27.64
CA ASP A 180 8.29 31.22 -28.13
C ASP A 180 7.82 32.49 -27.39
N ALA A 181 8.11 32.60 -26.09
CA ALA A 181 7.84 33.79 -25.30
C ALA A 181 8.68 34.98 -25.79
N ALA A 182 9.96 34.78 -26.09
CA ALA A 182 10.85 35.80 -26.62
C ALA A 182 10.38 36.29 -28.00
N GLN A 183 9.97 35.38 -28.89
CA GLN A 183 9.40 35.74 -30.19
C GLN A 183 8.13 36.57 -30.03
N ALA A 184 7.20 36.15 -29.15
CA ALA A 184 5.97 36.90 -28.89
C ALA A 184 6.24 38.30 -28.28
N LEU A 185 7.30 38.46 -27.48
CA LEU A 185 7.73 39.77 -27.00
C LEU A 185 8.24 40.65 -28.14
N GLU A 186 9.01 40.09 -29.08
CA GLU A 186 9.48 40.82 -30.26
C GLU A 186 8.32 41.24 -31.16
N ASP A 187 7.39 40.33 -31.43
CA ASP A 187 6.18 40.60 -32.21
C ASP A 187 5.35 41.71 -31.54
N GLY A 188 5.23 41.67 -30.21
CA GLY A 188 4.58 42.73 -29.42
C GLY A 188 5.28 44.08 -29.55
N ARG A 189 6.61 44.11 -29.46
CA ARG A 189 7.39 45.35 -29.65
C ARG A 189 7.23 45.92 -31.05
N ARG A 190 7.29 45.07 -32.08
CA ARG A 190 7.07 45.48 -33.48
C ARG A 190 5.68 46.06 -33.67
N ALA A 191 4.65 45.40 -33.14
CA ALA A 191 3.27 45.89 -33.19
C ALA A 191 3.10 47.24 -32.47
N LEU A 192 3.81 47.49 -31.35
CA LEU A 192 3.83 48.80 -30.70
C LEU A 192 4.48 49.88 -31.56
N THR A 193 5.61 49.58 -32.22
CA THR A 193 6.27 50.50 -33.16
C THR A 193 5.34 50.86 -34.33
N GLU A 194 4.59 49.89 -34.82
CA GLU A 194 3.59 50.07 -35.87
C GLU A 194 2.29 50.73 -35.38
N ARG A 195 2.14 50.96 -34.06
CA ARG A 195 0.90 51.45 -33.42
C ARG A 195 -0.31 50.50 -33.61
N SER A 196 -0.04 49.21 -33.80
CA SER A 196 -1.00 48.11 -33.82
C SER A 196 -1.26 47.61 -32.39
N PHE A 197 -1.90 48.43 -31.55
CA PHE A 197 -2.04 48.20 -30.11
C PHE A 197 -2.82 46.93 -29.74
N VAL A 198 -3.89 46.60 -30.46
CA VAL A 198 -4.64 45.35 -30.22
C VAL A 198 -3.72 44.12 -30.43
N ALA A 199 -3.00 44.10 -31.54
CA ALA A 199 -2.04 43.02 -31.85
C ALA A 199 -0.90 42.97 -30.82
N ALA A 200 -0.39 44.13 -30.40
CA ALA A 200 0.64 44.23 -29.37
C ALA A 200 0.18 43.63 -28.04
N SER A 201 -1.03 43.96 -27.58
CA SER A 201 -1.60 43.41 -26.35
C SER A 201 -1.70 41.88 -26.40
N VAL A 202 -2.19 41.32 -27.52
CA VAL A 202 -2.27 39.87 -27.72
C VAL A 202 -0.90 39.21 -27.64
N ALA A 203 0.11 39.78 -28.33
CA ALA A 203 1.47 39.24 -28.35
C ALA A 203 2.16 39.34 -26.98
N LEU A 204 2.02 40.46 -26.27
CA LEU A 204 2.59 40.65 -24.93
C LEU A 204 1.93 39.73 -23.90
N ASN A 205 0.60 39.54 -23.95
CA ASN A 205 -0.10 38.60 -23.08
C ASN A 205 0.31 37.15 -23.37
N ARG A 206 0.48 36.78 -24.64
CA ARG A 206 1.00 35.47 -25.04
C ARG A 206 2.42 35.25 -24.49
N SER A 207 3.30 36.23 -24.63
CA SER A 207 4.66 36.18 -24.10
C SER A 207 4.66 35.99 -22.58
N ARG A 208 3.88 36.80 -21.85
CA ARG A 208 3.70 36.68 -20.40
C ARG A 208 3.25 35.27 -19.97
N SER A 209 2.23 34.73 -20.66
CA SER A 209 1.70 33.41 -20.35
C SER A 209 2.74 32.31 -20.58
N LEU A 210 3.51 32.40 -21.66
CA LEU A 210 4.55 31.43 -21.98
C LEU A 210 5.73 31.51 -21.00
N SER A 211 6.17 32.72 -20.63
CA SER A 211 7.21 32.91 -19.61
C SER A 211 6.80 32.34 -18.25
N ALA A 212 5.55 32.60 -17.82
CA ALA A 212 5.03 32.06 -16.56
C ALA A 212 4.93 30.53 -16.58
N ALA A 213 4.45 29.96 -17.70
CA ALA A 213 4.39 28.50 -17.87
C ALA A 213 5.78 27.85 -17.87
N ALA A 214 6.75 28.47 -18.54
CA ALA A 214 8.14 28.02 -18.56
C ALA A 214 8.76 28.02 -17.16
N GLN A 215 8.57 29.09 -16.40
CA GLN A 215 9.07 29.18 -15.03
C GLN A 215 8.45 28.11 -14.13
N ALA A 216 7.12 27.96 -14.15
CA ALA A 216 6.42 26.97 -13.33
C ALA A 216 6.82 25.52 -13.70
N SER A 217 6.96 25.23 -15.00
CA SER A 217 7.43 23.93 -15.48
C SER A 217 8.88 23.66 -15.03
N ALA A 218 9.76 24.66 -15.08
CA ALA A 218 11.13 24.53 -14.61
C ALA A 218 11.19 24.26 -13.09
N ASP A 219 10.36 24.94 -12.32
CA ASP A 219 10.23 24.72 -10.87
C ASP A 219 9.77 23.29 -10.55
N GLU A 220 8.72 22.81 -11.21
CA GLU A 220 8.19 21.45 -10.99
C GLU A 220 9.22 20.38 -11.33
N GLN A 221 9.90 20.51 -12.48
CA GLN A 221 10.90 19.54 -12.93
C GLN A 221 12.11 19.49 -12.00
N ALA A 222 12.63 20.65 -11.59
CA ALA A 222 13.75 20.70 -10.65
C ALA A 222 13.37 20.12 -9.28
N TYR A 223 12.18 20.43 -8.76
CA TYR A 223 11.70 19.88 -7.49
C TYR A 223 11.58 18.35 -7.56
N ALA A 224 11.07 17.80 -8.66
CA ALA A 224 10.97 16.36 -8.86
C ALA A 224 12.34 15.67 -8.88
N ILE A 225 13.33 16.26 -9.55
CA ILE A 225 14.70 15.74 -9.57
C ILE A 225 15.36 15.85 -8.19
N ASP A 226 15.18 16.97 -7.49
CA ASP A 226 15.70 17.16 -6.12
C ASP A 226 15.10 16.15 -5.15
N GLY A 227 13.80 15.86 -5.26
CA GLY A 227 13.15 14.80 -4.50
C GLY A 227 13.77 13.42 -4.78
N LEU A 228 14.04 13.10 -6.04
CA LEU A 228 14.71 11.85 -6.42
C LEU A 228 16.15 11.75 -5.91
N TYR A 229 16.89 12.87 -5.85
CA TYR A 229 18.21 12.90 -5.21
C TYR A 229 18.14 12.66 -3.69
N GLY A 230 17.14 13.25 -3.02
CA GLY A 230 16.88 13.00 -1.60
C GLY A 230 16.56 11.52 -1.33
N ASP A 231 15.67 10.93 -2.13
CA ASP A 231 15.33 9.50 -2.05
C ASP A 231 16.57 8.62 -2.30
N LEU A 232 17.40 8.98 -3.28
CA LEU A 232 18.65 8.29 -3.59
C LEU A 232 19.60 8.29 -2.39
N GLU A 233 19.84 9.44 -1.77
CA GLU A 233 20.75 9.54 -0.62
C GLU A 233 20.25 8.71 0.56
N GLN A 234 18.95 8.83 0.89
CA GLN A 234 18.34 8.07 1.98
C GLN A 234 18.41 6.56 1.73
N THR A 235 18.00 6.11 0.55
CA THR A 235 17.98 4.68 0.20
C THR A 235 19.38 4.09 0.05
N ARG A 236 20.34 4.85 -0.48
CA ARG A 236 21.75 4.46 -0.54
C ARG A 236 22.31 4.17 0.85
N ASN A 237 22.12 5.10 1.79
CA ASN A 237 22.65 4.95 3.16
C ASN A 237 22.02 3.74 3.85
N LEU A 238 20.71 3.57 3.74
CA LEU A 238 20.00 2.41 4.29
C LEU A 238 20.48 1.10 3.69
N ALA A 239 20.57 1.01 2.35
CA ALA A 239 21.02 -0.18 1.65
C ALA A 239 22.46 -0.55 2.02
N THR A 240 23.36 0.43 2.05
CA THR A 240 24.77 0.23 2.42
C THR A 240 24.90 -0.32 3.83
N VAL A 241 24.21 0.29 4.79
CA VAL A 241 24.23 -0.15 6.20
C VAL A 241 23.61 -1.54 6.35
N SER A 242 22.46 -1.79 5.71
CA SER A 242 21.74 -3.06 5.86
C SER A 242 22.50 -4.22 5.22
N VAL A 243 23.07 -4.03 4.03
CA VAL A 243 23.91 -5.03 3.37
C VAL A 243 25.19 -5.26 4.18
N ALA A 244 25.86 -4.20 4.65
CA ALA A 244 27.04 -4.35 5.50
C ALA A 244 26.73 -5.13 6.78
N ALA A 245 25.60 -4.85 7.44
CA ALA A 245 25.13 -5.61 8.60
C ALA A 245 24.92 -7.09 8.28
N ALA A 246 24.32 -7.43 7.13
CA ALA A 246 24.15 -8.81 6.69
C ALA A 246 25.51 -9.52 6.47
N VAL A 247 26.50 -8.84 5.88
CA VAL A 247 27.87 -9.37 5.74
C VAL A 247 28.51 -9.60 7.11
N THR A 248 28.41 -8.62 8.01
CA THR A 248 28.97 -8.74 9.37
C THR A 248 28.32 -9.86 10.16
N GLU A 249 26.99 -10.01 10.09
CA GLU A 249 26.25 -11.09 10.76
C GLU A 249 26.66 -12.46 10.19
N LEU A 250 26.82 -12.60 8.86
CA LEU A 250 27.32 -13.83 8.24
C LEU A 250 28.75 -14.16 8.71
N ASN A 251 29.64 -13.17 8.72
CA ASN A 251 31.03 -13.35 9.16
C ASN A 251 31.17 -13.62 10.67
N ALA A 252 30.19 -13.19 11.47
CA ALA A 252 30.13 -13.50 12.89
C ALA A 252 29.75 -14.96 13.17
N LEU A 253 29.04 -15.62 12.24
CA LEU A 253 28.73 -17.05 12.32
C LEU A 253 30.01 -17.90 12.21
N PRO A 254 30.11 -18.99 12.98
CA PRO A 254 31.10 -20.03 12.74
C PRO A 254 30.99 -20.57 11.31
N ALA A 255 32.11 -20.90 10.66
CA ALA A 255 32.11 -21.43 9.30
C ALA A 255 31.23 -22.68 9.12
N SER A 256 31.08 -23.49 10.17
CA SER A 256 30.19 -24.66 10.19
C SER A 256 28.70 -24.33 10.27
N ALA A 257 28.34 -23.11 10.66
CA ALA A 257 26.97 -22.61 10.68
C ALA A 257 26.62 -21.84 9.40
N GLN A 258 27.61 -21.47 8.57
CA GLN A 258 27.37 -20.79 7.31
C GLN A 258 26.90 -21.79 6.25
N THR A 259 25.67 -21.63 5.76
CA THR A 259 25.14 -22.49 4.70
C THR A 259 25.37 -21.87 3.32
N ALA A 260 25.41 -22.71 2.28
CA ALA A 260 25.49 -22.23 0.90
C ALA A 260 24.33 -21.27 0.56
N MET A 261 23.15 -21.52 1.12
CA MET A 261 21.98 -20.66 0.92
C MET A 261 22.15 -19.28 1.55
N THR A 262 22.66 -19.18 2.79
CA THR A 262 22.87 -17.86 3.42
C THR A 262 24.01 -17.09 2.78
N MET A 263 25.09 -17.76 2.36
CA MET A 263 26.15 -17.14 1.56
C MET A 263 25.61 -16.59 0.23
N GLN A 264 24.80 -17.37 -0.49
CA GLN A 264 24.16 -16.92 -1.73
C GLN A 264 23.19 -15.75 -1.50
N ALA A 265 22.41 -15.77 -0.41
CA ALA A 265 21.50 -14.67 -0.09
C ALA A 265 22.23 -13.35 0.18
N VAL A 266 23.34 -13.38 0.94
CA VAL A 266 24.18 -12.20 1.16
C VAL A 266 24.82 -11.71 -0.14
N SER A 267 25.35 -12.61 -0.97
CA SER A 267 25.88 -12.25 -2.29
C SER A 267 24.79 -11.67 -3.21
N GLY A 268 23.58 -12.20 -3.14
CA GLY A 268 22.40 -11.70 -3.84
C GLY A 268 22.00 -10.30 -3.40
N ALA A 269 22.19 -9.92 -2.14
CA ALA A 269 21.97 -8.55 -1.66
C ALA A 269 23.10 -7.58 -2.10
N GLN A 270 24.35 -8.05 -2.16
CA GLN A 270 25.48 -7.24 -2.61
C GLN A 270 25.42 -6.89 -4.11
N SER A 271 24.83 -7.75 -4.94
CA SER A 271 24.80 -7.53 -6.40
C SER A 271 23.98 -6.28 -6.79
N PRO A 272 22.72 -6.10 -6.36
CA PRO A 272 21.97 -4.87 -6.60
C PRO A 272 22.61 -3.63 -5.98
N LEU A 273 23.26 -3.76 -4.82
CA LEU A 273 24.01 -2.66 -4.21
C LEU A 273 25.12 -2.15 -5.16
N ARG A 274 25.96 -3.06 -5.68
CA ARG A 274 27.03 -2.69 -6.63
C ARG A 274 26.48 -2.14 -7.94
N MET A 275 25.38 -2.70 -8.44
CA MET A 275 24.71 -2.17 -9.64
C MET A 275 24.21 -0.74 -9.39
N ALA A 276 23.61 -0.47 -8.22
CA ALA A 276 23.15 0.86 -7.85
C ALA A 276 24.32 1.85 -7.70
N GLU A 277 25.42 1.44 -7.07
CA GLU A 277 26.63 2.26 -6.95
C GLU A 277 27.24 2.59 -8.33
N SER A 278 27.30 1.61 -9.24
CA SER A 278 27.76 1.83 -10.61
C SER A 278 26.80 2.70 -11.41
N ALA A 279 25.49 2.59 -11.21
CA ALA A 279 24.52 3.44 -11.88
C ALA A 279 24.65 4.89 -11.38
N ALA A 280 24.84 5.07 -10.07
CA ALA A 280 24.99 6.38 -9.43
C ALA A 280 26.17 7.19 -9.99
N THR A 281 27.29 6.55 -10.36
CA THR A 281 28.44 7.25 -10.96
C THR A 281 28.17 7.75 -12.37
N THR A 282 27.19 7.17 -13.08
CA THR A 282 26.80 7.56 -14.44
C THR A 282 25.66 8.56 -14.50
N LEU A 283 25.19 9.04 -13.34
CA LEU A 283 24.13 10.07 -13.27
C LEU A 283 24.62 11.44 -13.75
N ALA A 284 25.91 11.73 -13.57
CA ALA A 284 26.50 12.97 -14.01
C ALA A 284 26.48 13.08 -15.55
N GLY A 285 25.96 14.19 -16.07
CA GLY A 285 25.90 14.46 -17.51
C GLY A 285 24.66 13.92 -18.22
N LYS A 286 23.68 13.35 -17.50
CA LYS A 286 22.36 13.03 -18.06
C LYS A 286 21.44 14.25 -18.02
N ASP A 287 20.63 14.40 -19.06
CA ASP A 287 19.59 15.43 -19.15
C ASP A 287 18.30 14.96 -18.48
N ASN A 288 17.43 15.90 -18.08
CA ASN A 288 16.29 15.70 -17.17
C ASN A 288 15.56 14.35 -17.29
N ARG A 289 15.01 14.00 -18.46
CA ARG A 289 14.21 12.77 -18.60
C ARG A 289 15.04 11.51 -18.37
N GLU A 290 16.23 11.45 -18.96
CA GLU A 290 17.16 10.35 -18.76
C GLU A 290 17.69 10.32 -17.32
N LEU A 291 17.89 11.49 -16.71
CA LEU A 291 18.30 11.65 -15.33
C LEU A 291 17.22 11.13 -14.37
N ALA A 292 15.95 11.52 -14.56
CA ALA A 292 14.83 11.07 -13.75
C ALA A 292 14.64 9.55 -13.83
N GLU A 293 14.70 8.98 -15.04
CA GLU A 293 14.61 7.53 -15.26
C GLU A 293 15.79 6.79 -14.62
N ALA A 294 17.02 7.30 -14.79
CA ALA A 294 18.21 6.73 -14.17
C ALA A 294 18.17 6.82 -12.64
N LEU A 295 17.72 7.95 -12.07
CA LEU A 295 17.55 8.13 -10.63
C LEU A 295 16.54 7.13 -10.07
N ARG A 296 15.35 7.01 -10.68
CA ARG A 296 14.32 6.04 -10.26
C ARG A 296 14.84 4.60 -10.32
N SER A 297 15.54 4.23 -11.39
CA SER A 297 16.14 2.90 -11.52
C SER A 297 17.21 2.65 -10.45
N THR A 298 18.02 3.66 -10.11
CA THR A 298 19.08 3.55 -9.10
C THR A 298 18.48 3.41 -7.69
N VAL A 299 17.47 4.22 -7.37
CA VAL A 299 16.70 4.11 -6.11
C VAL A 299 16.08 2.73 -5.96
N ALA A 300 15.43 2.21 -7.01
CA ALA A 300 14.83 0.88 -7.01
C ALA A 300 15.87 -0.23 -6.75
N ALA A 301 17.07 -0.12 -7.31
CA ALA A 301 18.16 -1.07 -7.07
C ALA A 301 18.65 -1.04 -5.60
N TYR A 302 18.78 0.15 -4.98
CA TYR A 302 19.09 0.26 -3.55
C TYR A 302 17.98 -0.32 -2.66
N GLN A 303 16.71 -0.08 -3.00
CA GLN A 303 15.58 -0.67 -2.29
C GLN A 303 15.60 -2.20 -2.39
N GLN A 304 15.87 -2.75 -3.57
CA GLN A 304 16.00 -4.20 -3.77
C GLN A 304 17.15 -4.78 -2.94
N ALA A 305 18.32 -4.12 -2.89
CA ALA A 305 19.44 -4.54 -2.05
C ALA A 305 19.02 -4.59 -0.55
N THR A 306 18.24 -3.60 -0.09
CA THR A 306 17.73 -3.55 1.27
C THR A 306 16.83 -4.74 1.57
N VAL A 307 15.82 -5.01 0.74
CA VAL A 307 14.90 -6.15 0.92
C VAL A 307 15.65 -7.48 0.94
N LEU A 308 16.58 -7.69 0.01
CA LEU A 308 17.38 -8.91 -0.04
C LEU A 308 18.31 -9.06 1.17
N SER A 309 18.85 -7.95 1.70
CA SER A 309 19.68 -7.98 2.90
C SER A 309 18.87 -8.40 4.14
N GLU A 310 17.62 -7.96 4.28
CA GLU A 310 16.74 -8.39 5.37
C GLU A 310 16.42 -9.88 5.29
N GLN A 311 16.13 -10.38 4.09
CA GLN A 311 15.92 -11.81 3.85
C GLN A 311 17.17 -12.63 4.20
N ALA A 312 18.36 -12.15 3.79
CA ALA A 312 19.63 -12.79 4.13
C ALA A 312 19.85 -12.84 5.65
N ARG A 313 19.58 -11.75 6.37
CA ARG A 313 19.69 -11.69 7.84
C ARG A 313 18.72 -12.64 8.53
N GLN A 314 17.50 -12.80 8.02
CA GLN A 314 16.56 -13.78 8.54
C GLN A 314 17.08 -15.23 8.36
N GLY A 315 17.69 -15.52 7.21
CA GLY A 315 18.38 -16.79 6.96
C GLY A 315 19.54 -17.02 7.93
N ILE A 316 20.41 -16.02 8.11
CA ILE A 316 21.56 -16.06 9.05
C ILE A 316 21.10 -16.35 10.48
N ARG A 317 20.02 -15.71 10.96
CA ARG A 317 19.46 -15.98 12.30
C ARG A 317 18.92 -17.40 12.41
N THR A 318 18.33 -17.93 11.35
CA THR A 318 17.83 -19.31 11.33
C THR A 318 18.98 -20.31 11.43
N ASP A 319 20.05 -20.08 10.66
CA ASP A 319 21.28 -20.88 10.70
C ASP A 319 21.96 -20.81 12.08
N GLN A 320 22.00 -19.60 12.68
CA GLN A 320 22.49 -19.41 14.04
C GLN A 320 21.72 -20.25 15.06
N GLN A 321 20.39 -20.17 15.03
CA GLN A 321 19.53 -20.93 15.94
C GLN A 321 19.67 -22.43 15.74
N ALA A 322 19.82 -22.90 14.49
CA ALA A 322 20.06 -24.30 14.19
C ALA A 322 21.41 -24.78 14.78
N TYR A 323 22.46 -23.97 14.63
CA TYR A 323 23.78 -24.25 15.21
C TYR A 323 23.73 -24.30 16.75
N GLU A 324 23.09 -23.31 17.38
CA GLU A 324 22.93 -23.25 18.84
C GLU A 324 22.12 -24.45 19.39
N ARG A 325 21.09 -24.90 18.66
CA ARG A 325 20.34 -26.12 19.02
C ARG A 325 21.22 -27.37 19.01
N VAL A 326 22.09 -27.54 18.00
CA VAL A 326 23.01 -28.68 17.95
C VAL A 326 23.98 -28.67 19.14
N ILE A 327 24.47 -27.48 19.54
CA ILE A 327 25.30 -27.34 20.74
C ILE A 327 24.51 -27.75 22.00
N ALA A 328 23.28 -27.26 22.15
CA ALA A 328 22.44 -27.58 23.30
C ALA A 328 22.13 -29.09 23.39
N ASP A 329 21.85 -29.73 22.25
CA ASP A 329 21.60 -31.18 22.17
C ASP A 329 22.86 -31.98 22.54
N ALA A 330 24.04 -31.54 22.09
CA ALA A 330 25.33 -32.13 22.46
C ALA A 330 25.60 -32.01 23.96
N GLN A 331 25.38 -30.83 24.55
CA GLN A 331 25.54 -30.62 26.00
C GLN A 331 24.56 -31.49 26.81
N LYS A 332 23.30 -31.60 26.35
CA LYS A 332 22.29 -32.43 26.99
C LYS A 332 22.63 -33.92 26.92
N ALA A 333 23.11 -34.40 25.77
CA ALA A 333 23.54 -35.79 25.61
C ALA A 333 24.73 -36.12 26.52
N LEU A 334 25.70 -35.21 26.63
CA LEU A 334 26.84 -35.38 27.53
C LEU A 334 26.40 -35.43 29.00
N ALA A 335 25.55 -34.50 29.43
CA ALA A 335 25.04 -34.47 30.79
C ALA A 335 24.23 -35.74 31.14
N ALA A 336 23.42 -36.24 30.19
CA ALA A 336 22.69 -37.48 30.35
C ALA A 336 23.62 -38.70 30.49
N ALA A 337 24.68 -38.77 29.68
CA ALA A 337 25.68 -39.83 29.77
C ALA A 337 26.45 -39.79 31.10
N GLN A 338 26.84 -38.60 31.57
CA GLN A 338 27.46 -38.41 32.88
C GLN A 338 26.56 -38.89 34.02
N ALA A 339 25.29 -38.45 34.04
CA ALA A 339 24.33 -38.88 35.05
C ALA A 339 24.08 -40.40 35.02
N ALA A 340 24.04 -41.02 33.83
CA ALA A 340 23.90 -42.46 33.68
C ALA A 340 25.12 -43.22 34.22
N LEU A 341 26.34 -42.73 33.94
CA LEU A 341 27.59 -43.31 34.46
C LEU A 341 27.69 -43.20 35.98
N GLU A 342 27.33 -42.06 36.56
CA GLU A 342 27.27 -41.86 38.02
C GLU A 342 26.25 -42.81 38.65
N SER A 343 25.05 -42.90 38.07
CA SER A 343 24.01 -43.82 38.54
C SER A 343 24.48 -45.28 38.46
N ALA A 344 25.07 -45.70 37.35
CA ALA A 344 25.58 -47.05 37.17
C ALA A 344 26.70 -47.38 38.18
N HIS A 345 27.58 -46.41 38.44
CA HIS A 345 28.65 -46.56 39.41
C HIS A 345 28.10 -46.91 40.79
N THR A 346 27.03 -46.25 41.25
CA THR A 346 26.40 -46.52 42.56
C THR A 346 26.00 -47.99 42.75
N TYR A 347 25.52 -48.68 41.71
CA TYR A 347 25.11 -50.09 41.80
C TYR A 347 26.29 -51.05 41.62
N VAL A 348 27.20 -50.75 40.71
CA VAL A 348 28.35 -51.62 40.38
C VAL A 348 29.35 -51.74 41.55
N VAL A 349 29.42 -50.73 42.43
CA VAL A 349 30.27 -50.77 43.64
C VAL A 349 29.62 -51.47 44.83
N GLN A 350 28.33 -51.83 44.75
CA GLN A 350 27.69 -52.56 45.84
C GLN A 350 28.35 -53.93 46.02
N PRO A 351 28.61 -54.38 47.27
CA PRO A 351 29.24 -55.67 47.54
C PRO A 351 28.51 -56.83 46.86
N ASP A 352 27.18 -56.75 46.81
CA ASP A 352 26.29 -57.79 46.28
C ASP A 352 26.37 -57.93 44.75
N ALA A 353 26.84 -56.89 44.05
CA ALA A 353 27.13 -56.96 42.63
C ALA A 353 28.43 -57.72 42.34
N GLY A 354 29.33 -57.89 43.32
CA GLY A 354 30.60 -58.62 43.20
C GLY A 354 31.58 -57.96 42.22
N TRP A 355 31.35 -58.16 40.93
CA TRP A 355 32.11 -57.59 39.81
C TRP A 355 31.25 -57.31 38.57
N THR A 356 29.95 -57.64 38.60
CA THR A 356 29.08 -57.58 37.42
C THR A 356 28.85 -56.14 36.98
N GLY A 357 29.03 -55.86 35.69
CA GLY A 357 28.87 -54.52 35.12
C GLY A 357 30.10 -53.61 35.21
N ARG A 358 31.21 -54.02 35.85
CA ARG A 358 32.44 -53.20 35.93
C ARG A 358 33.06 -52.90 34.57
N ASP A 359 33.17 -53.90 33.69
CA ASP A 359 33.76 -53.72 32.37
C ASP A 359 32.93 -52.77 31.50
N ALA A 360 31.60 -52.93 31.53
CA ALA A 360 30.67 -52.03 30.83
C ALA A 360 30.74 -50.59 31.38
N LEU A 361 30.85 -50.43 32.71
CA LEU A 361 31.04 -49.12 33.32
C LEU A 361 32.36 -48.47 32.87
N GLN A 362 33.44 -49.25 32.83
CA GLN A 362 34.75 -48.78 32.39
C GLN A 362 34.73 -48.37 30.91
N GLN A 363 34.13 -49.19 30.02
CA GLN A 363 33.94 -48.84 28.61
C GLN A 363 33.11 -47.56 28.44
N GLY A 364 32.05 -47.40 29.24
CA GLY A 364 31.25 -46.18 29.23
C GLY A 364 32.04 -44.94 29.64
N ARG A 365 32.94 -45.04 30.62
CA ARG A 365 33.84 -43.94 31.03
C ARG A 365 34.86 -43.59 29.95
N GLU A 366 35.44 -44.60 29.30
CA GLU A 366 36.41 -44.40 28.22
C GLU A 366 35.79 -43.76 26.97
N LEU A 367 34.50 -44.03 26.73
CA LEU A 367 33.75 -43.46 25.61
C LEU A 367 33.17 -42.08 25.88
N LEU A 368 33.24 -41.57 27.12
CA LEU A 368 32.68 -40.26 27.46
C LEU A 368 33.51 -39.15 26.81
N PRO A 369 32.94 -38.39 25.85
CA PRO A 369 33.69 -37.37 25.15
C PRO A 369 33.91 -36.10 26.00
N ALA A 370 34.99 -35.38 25.73
CA ALA A 370 35.18 -34.03 26.24
C ALA A 370 34.34 -33.04 25.42
N LEU A 371 33.88 -31.96 26.07
CA LEU A 371 33.14 -30.89 25.41
C LEU A 371 34.09 -30.13 24.47
N PRO A 372 33.79 -30.04 23.16
CA PRO A 372 34.64 -29.33 22.22
C PRO A 372 34.60 -27.81 22.51
N PRO A 373 35.63 -27.06 22.08
CA PRO A 373 35.64 -25.62 22.20
C PRO A 373 34.43 -24.98 21.49
N TYR A 374 33.98 -23.83 21.99
CA TYR A 374 32.92 -23.05 21.35
C TYR A 374 33.30 -22.73 19.90
N ARG A 375 32.33 -22.83 18.97
CA ARG A 375 32.52 -22.69 17.51
C ARG A 375 33.16 -23.88 16.79
N ALA A 376 33.12 -25.08 17.38
CA ALA A 376 33.58 -26.29 16.69
C ALA A 376 32.71 -26.64 15.45
N PRO A 377 33.28 -27.38 14.48
CA PRO A 377 32.52 -27.99 13.38
C PRO A 377 31.30 -28.79 13.85
N LEU A 378 30.19 -28.71 13.11
CA LEU A 378 28.95 -29.46 13.40
C LEU A 378 29.20 -30.98 13.51
N ASP A 379 30.09 -31.52 12.68
CA ASP A 379 30.46 -32.94 12.70
C ASP A 379 31.07 -33.38 14.03
N LEU A 380 31.77 -32.48 14.75
CA LEU A 380 32.32 -32.80 16.07
C LEU A 380 31.21 -32.90 17.11
N TYR A 381 30.22 -32.00 17.07
CA TYR A 381 29.06 -32.10 17.96
C TYR A 381 28.22 -33.35 17.66
N ALA A 382 28.04 -33.70 16.38
CA ALA A 382 27.35 -34.94 15.99
C ALA A 382 28.08 -36.19 16.50
N ARG A 383 29.41 -36.24 16.37
CA ARG A 383 30.24 -37.33 16.93
C ARG A 383 30.16 -37.38 18.45
N LEU A 384 30.17 -36.22 19.12
CA LEU A 384 30.01 -36.13 20.56
C LEU A 384 28.68 -36.71 21.00
N VAL A 385 27.56 -36.33 20.36
CA VAL A 385 26.25 -36.88 20.66
C VAL A 385 26.26 -38.41 20.50
N ALA A 386 26.82 -38.92 19.40
CA ALA A 386 26.89 -40.37 19.17
C ALA A 386 27.75 -41.09 20.22
N GLN A 387 28.89 -40.52 20.64
CA GLN A 387 29.75 -41.07 21.67
C GLN A 387 29.09 -41.02 23.05
N ALA A 388 28.46 -39.89 23.41
CA ALA A 388 27.72 -39.73 24.66
C ALA A 388 26.55 -40.73 24.75
N LEU A 389 25.79 -40.93 23.67
CA LEU A 389 24.72 -41.93 23.63
C LEU A 389 25.24 -43.36 23.79
N ARG A 390 26.40 -43.69 23.21
CA ARG A 390 27.05 -45.01 23.44
C ARG A 390 27.51 -45.16 24.89
N ALA A 391 28.15 -44.14 25.46
CA ALA A 391 28.56 -44.14 26.86
C ALA A 391 27.36 -44.35 27.79
N GLN A 392 26.24 -43.68 27.51
CA GLN A 392 24.98 -43.88 28.22
C GLN A 392 24.47 -45.33 28.10
N GLN A 393 24.46 -45.93 26.90
CA GLN A 393 24.04 -47.32 26.72
C GLN A 393 24.91 -48.30 27.51
N PHE A 394 26.23 -48.11 27.54
CA PHE A 394 27.12 -48.92 28.36
C PHE A 394 26.87 -48.74 29.86
N ALA A 395 26.59 -47.51 30.30
CA ALA A 395 26.23 -47.21 31.69
C ALA A 395 24.90 -47.89 32.09
N GLU A 396 23.88 -47.82 31.24
CA GLU A 396 22.59 -48.48 31.46
C GLU A 396 22.74 -50.01 31.50
N ALA A 397 23.56 -50.58 30.59
CA ALA A 397 23.88 -52.00 30.59
C ALA A 397 24.60 -52.41 31.89
N ALA A 398 25.61 -51.66 32.32
CA ALA A 398 26.33 -51.88 33.58
C ALA A 398 25.39 -51.87 34.78
N ARG A 399 24.50 -50.86 34.85
CA ARG A 399 23.48 -50.74 35.90
C ARG A 399 22.52 -51.93 35.89
N SER A 400 22.01 -52.31 34.72
CA SER A 400 21.06 -53.42 34.59
C SER A 400 21.67 -54.76 35.02
N ALA A 401 22.94 -55.00 34.67
CA ALA A 401 23.66 -56.20 35.07
C ALA A 401 23.95 -56.24 36.58
N ALA A 402 24.39 -55.12 37.15
CA ALA A 402 24.62 -55.01 38.59
C ALA A 402 23.33 -55.20 39.40
N THR A 403 22.24 -54.53 39.00
CA THR A 403 20.93 -54.67 39.68
C THR A 403 20.36 -56.07 39.57
N ALA A 404 20.46 -56.73 38.41
CA ALA A 404 20.04 -58.13 38.27
C ALA A 404 20.81 -59.04 39.22
N ARG A 405 22.12 -58.84 39.37
CA ARG A 405 22.95 -59.63 40.29
C ARG A 405 22.62 -59.36 41.75
N ILE A 406 22.43 -58.10 42.13
CA ILE A 406 22.01 -57.72 43.49
C ILE A 406 20.69 -58.44 43.83
N MET A 407 19.70 -58.37 42.94
CA MET A 407 18.40 -59.04 43.16
C MET A 407 18.52 -60.56 43.23
N GLU A 408 19.42 -61.18 42.44
CA GLU A 408 19.68 -62.62 42.51
C GLU A 408 20.30 -63.01 43.87
N VAL A 409 21.27 -62.25 44.35
CA VAL A 409 21.93 -62.47 45.65
C VAL A 409 20.95 -62.24 46.80
N GLU A 410 20.10 -61.22 46.72
CA GLU A 410 19.01 -60.98 47.67
C GLU A 410 18.00 -62.14 47.66
N ALA A 411 17.63 -62.65 46.49
CA ALA A 411 16.74 -63.80 46.36
C ALA A 411 17.37 -65.08 46.93
N GLN A 412 18.67 -65.30 46.73
CA GLN A 412 19.42 -66.41 47.34
C GLN A 412 19.44 -66.30 48.87
N ARG A 413 19.74 -65.10 49.40
CA ARG A 413 19.65 -64.81 50.84
C ARG A 413 18.25 -65.07 51.39
N ALA A 414 17.21 -64.61 50.69
CA ALA A 414 15.83 -64.85 51.09
C ALA A 414 15.47 -66.34 51.05
N ALA A 415 15.92 -67.08 50.03
CA ALA A 415 15.72 -68.53 49.93
C ALA A 415 16.46 -69.29 51.03
N ASP A 416 17.69 -68.92 51.36
CA ASP A 416 18.47 -69.51 52.45
C ASP A 416 17.84 -69.20 53.80
N MET A 417 17.37 -67.97 54.02
CA MET A 417 16.61 -67.62 55.22
C MET A 417 15.32 -68.43 55.32
N ARG A 418 14.57 -68.62 54.23
CA ARG A 418 13.39 -69.50 54.20
C ARG A 418 13.76 -70.95 54.50
N ARG A 419 14.83 -71.48 53.92
CA ARG A 419 15.33 -72.84 54.22
C ARG A 419 15.73 -72.99 55.68
N ARG A 420 16.42 -72.00 56.26
CA ARG A 420 16.77 -71.98 57.69
C ARG A 420 15.51 -71.95 58.56
N GLN A 421 14.54 -71.10 58.23
CA GLN A 421 13.25 -71.05 58.91
C GLN A 421 12.48 -72.38 58.79
N GLU A 422 12.51 -73.05 57.63
CA GLU A 422 11.90 -74.37 57.44
C GLU A 422 12.62 -75.46 58.24
N VAL A 423 13.96 -75.45 58.28
CA VAL A 423 14.75 -76.38 59.10
C VAL A 423 14.50 -76.14 60.60
N GLU A 424 14.39 -74.88 61.04
CA GLU A 424 13.99 -74.55 62.40
C GLU A 424 12.56 -74.99 62.70
N ARG A 425 11.61 -74.81 61.77
CA ARG A 425 10.24 -75.32 61.92
C ARG A 425 10.22 -76.85 61.99
N ARG A 426 11.04 -77.55 61.19
CA ARG A 426 11.19 -79.01 61.24
C ARG A 426 11.81 -79.46 62.56
N ARG A 427 12.88 -78.80 63.04
CA ARG A 427 13.46 -79.08 64.37
C ARG A 427 12.46 -78.85 65.50
N ARG A 428 11.66 -77.77 65.44
CA ARG A 428 10.59 -77.53 66.42
C ARG A 428 9.51 -78.61 66.35
N ALA A 429 9.10 -79.03 65.15
CA ALA A 429 8.16 -80.12 64.96
C ALA A 429 8.70 -81.48 65.45
N GLU A 430 9.97 -81.80 65.20
CA GLU A 430 10.64 -83.00 65.70
C GLU A 430 10.83 -82.97 67.22
N GLN A 431 11.13 -81.81 67.81
CA GLN A 431 11.14 -81.65 69.27
C GLN A 431 9.75 -81.81 69.88
N GLU A 432 8.69 -81.30 69.24
CA GLU A 432 7.31 -81.56 69.63
C GLU A 432 6.91 -83.03 69.45
N GLU A 433 7.39 -83.71 68.41
CA GLU A 433 7.13 -85.14 68.19
C GLU A 433 7.90 -86.02 69.18
N GLN A 434 9.13 -85.66 69.55
CA GLN A 434 9.87 -86.28 70.65
C GLN A 434 9.20 -86.03 71.99
N ARG A 435 8.67 -84.83 72.25
CA ARG A 435 7.81 -84.55 73.40
C ARG A 435 6.57 -85.45 73.40
N ARG A 436 5.88 -85.59 72.27
CA ARG A 436 4.73 -86.50 72.12
C ARG A 436 5.10 -87.97 72.29
N ARG A 437 6.29 -88.41 71.85
CA ARG A 437 6.80 -89.78 72.08
C ARG A 437 7.20 -90.00 73.54
N ALA A 438 7.76 -89.00 74.23
CA ALA A 438 8.02 -89.05 75.66
C ALA A 438 6.72 -89.05 76.48
N GLU A 439 5.70 -88.29 76.06
CA GLU A 439 4.35 -88.33 76.62
C GLU A 439 3.66 -89.67 76.31
N ALA A 440 3.90 -90.28 75.15
CA ALA A 440 3.38 -91.60 74.79
C ALA A 440 4.08 -92.74 75.55
N SER A 441 5.38 -92.63 75.83
CA SER A 441 6.12 -93.60 76.67
C SER A 441 5.78 -93.44 78.16
N GLN A 442 5.49 -92.23 78.64
CA GLN A 442 4.86 -92.01 79.96
C GLN A 442 3.41 -92.52 80.02
N ARG A 443 2.66 -92.44 78.91
CA ARG A 443 1.32 -93.07 78.80
C ARG A 443 1.38 -94.60 78.69
N ALA A 444 2.50 -95.19 78.26
CA ALA A 444 2.70 -96.64 78.23
C ALA A 444 3.05 -97.22 79.62
N SER A 445 3.62 -96.43 80.54
CA SER A 445 3.85 -96.83 81.94
C SER A 445 2.67 -96.53 82.89
N GLN A 446 1.66 -95.77 82.45
CA GLN A 446 0.48 -95.43 83.26
C GLN A 446 -0.84 -96.07 82.78
N ARG A 447 -0.82 -96.95 81.77
CA ARG A 447 -2.01 -97.66 81.24
C ARG A 447 -2.08 -99.14 81.60
N ALA A 448 -1.55 -99.51 82.76
CA ALA A 448 -2.09 -100.61 83.57
C ALA A 448 -3.00 -100.02 84.65
N ARG A 449 -4.17 -99.49 84.24
CA ARG A 449 -5.43 -99.38 85.00
C ARG A 449 -6.33 -98.28 84.44
N SER A 450 -7.59 -98.67 84.23
CA SER A 450 -8.80 -97.85 84.15
C SER A 450 -9.35 -97.56 82.75
N SER A 451 -10.52 -98.14 82.55
CA SER A 451 -11.44 -98.19 81.42
C SER A 451 -12.45 -97.02 81.40
N SER A 452 -13.03 -96.78 80.20
CA SER A 452 -14.35 -96.15 79.89
C SER A 452 -14.55 -94.66 80.30
N THR A 453 -15.12 -93.74 79.52
CA THR A 453 -16.32 -93.81 78.65
C THR A 453 -16.40 -92.56 77.71
N TRP A 454 -17.06 -92.76 76.55
CA TRP A 454 -17.73 -91.85 75.57
C TRP A 454 -18.26 -90.45 76.06
N SER A 455 -18.58 -89.41 75.27
CA SER A 455 -19.02 -89.28 73.86
C SER A 455 -19.15 -87.81 73.39
N SER A 456 -19.21 -87.62 72.05
CA SER A 456 -19.94 -86.58 71.27
C SER A 456 -19.34 -85.14 71.17
N ARG A 457 -19.45 -84.34 70.08
CA ARG A 457 -20.42 -84.30 68.96
C ARG A 457 -20.01 -83.26 67.86
N SER A 458 -20.39 -83.54 66.58
CA SER A 458 -20.83 -82.63 65.47
C SER A 458 -19.83 -81.69 64.74
N ARG A 459 -19.62 -81.79 63.40
CA ARG A 459 -20.42 -81.29 62.22
C ARG A 459 -20.26 -79.76 62.01
N SER A 460 -20.08 -79.13 60.83
CA SER A 460 -20.17 -79.46 59.39
C SER A 460 -19.63 -78.25 58.56
N SER A 461 -19.40 -78.47 57.24
CA SER A 461 -19.70 -77.56 56.08
C SER A 461 -18.94 -76.22 55.94
N SER A 462 -18.59 -75.63 54.78
CA SER A 462 -18.95 -75.74 53.35
C SER A 462 -18.00 -74.75 52.61
N SER A 463 -17.30 -75.13 51.53
CA SER A 463 -17.65 -74.96 50.10
C SER A 463 -17.80 -73.53 49.55
N SER A 464 -17.33 -73.35 48.30
CA SER A 464 -17.73 -72.35 47.27
C SER A 464 -17.12 -70.93 47.40
N ARG A 465 -16.83 -70.13 46.37
CA ARG A 465 -16.63 -70.18 44.89
C ARG A 465 -16.64 -68.69 44.48
N SER A 466 -15.76 -68.24 43.57
CA SER A 466 -15.92 -67.15 42.56
C SER A 466 -14.55 -66.51 42.27
N SER A 467 -13.93 -66.64 41.08
CA SER A 467 -14.18 -65.91 39.80
C SER A 467 -14.02 -64.39 39.96
N SER A 468 -13.36 -63.60 39.11
CA SER A 468 -13.16 -63.66 37.66
C SER A 468 -12.14 -62.60 37.17
N PHE A 469 -11.43 -62.91 36.08
CA PHE A 469 -11.13 -62.07 34.89
C PHE A 469 -10.42 -60.69 34.95
N GLY A 470 -9.43 -60.57 34.05
CA GLY A 470 -8.84 -59.34 33.48
C GLY A 470 -7.30 -59.39 33.49
N ARG A 471 -6.54 -59.87 32.48
CA ARG A 471 -6.35 -59.36 31.09
C ARG A 471 -6.11 -57.84 31.11
N SER A 472 -5.04 -57.21 30.60
CA SER A 472 -4.09 -57.52 29.51
C SER A 472 -2.88 -56.57 29.66
N SER A 473 -1.64 -57.04 29.55
CA SER A 473 -0.66 -56.76 28.47
C SER A 473 -0.35 -55.31 28.05
N SER A 474 0.95 -55.13 27.75
CA SER A 474 1.57 -54.20 26.78
C SER A 474 1.69 -52.71 27.13
N SER A 475 2.88 -52.33 27.59
CA SER A 475 3.45 -50.99 27.36
C SER A 475 4.63 -51.10 26.38
N SER A 476 4.36 -50.80 25.12
CA SER A 476 5.34 -50.52 24.05
C SER A 476 4.80 -49.29 23.33
N ARG A 477 5.47 -48.13 23.47
CA ARG A 477 6.36 -47.53 22.47
C ARG A 477 5.68 -47.08 21.17
N SER A 478 6.05 -45.84 20.83
CA SER A 478 6.35 -45.27 19.50
C SER A 478 5.22 -44.68 18.64
N SER A 479 5.19 -43.34 18.66
CA SER A 479 5.33 -42.39 17.53
C SER A 479 4.42 -42.50 16.30
N SER A 480 3.88 -41.35 15.84
CA SER A 480 4.02 -40.87 14.44
C SER A 480 3.07 -39.70 14.12
N MET A 481 3.63 -38.73 13.38
CA MET A 481 3.02 -37.89 12.33
C MET A 481 1.84 -36.96 12.62
N GLY A 482 2.12 -35.67 12.45
CA GLY A 482 1.17 -34.71 11.88
C GLY A 482 1.86 -33.91 10.77
N SER A 483 1.56 -34.22 9.51
CA SER A 483 1.90 -33.39 8.35
C SER A 483 0.62 -32.82 7.72
N SER A 484 0.64 -31.50 7.53
CA SER A 484 0.21 -30.73 6.36
C SER A 484 -1.18 -30.89 5.70
N ARG A 485 -1.79 -29.70 5.55
CA ARG A 485 -2.46 -29.10 4.35
C ARG A 485 -3.98 -29.28 4.10
N ARG A 486 -4.59 -28.09 3.97
CA ARG A 486 -5.59 -27.59 3.01
C ARG A 486 -6.98 -28.26 2.93
N ARG A 487 -8.00 -27.44 3.20
CA ARG A 487 -8.84 -26.87 2.13
C ARG A 487 -9.05 -25.38 2.37
#